data_AF-A0A9Q9T4M7-F1
#
_entry.id   AF-A0A9Q9T4M7-F1
#
_cell.length_a   1.000
_cell.length_b   1.000
_cell.length_c   1.000
_cell.angle_alpha   90.00
_cell.angle_beta   90.00
_cell.angle_gamma   90.00
#
_symmetry.space_group_name_H-M   'P 1'
#
loop_
_entity.id
_entity.type
_entity.pdbx_description
1 polymer ?
#
loop_
_entity_poly.entity_id
_entity_poly.type
_entity_poly.pdbx_seq_one_letter_code
_entity_poly.pdbx_strand_id
1 'polypeptide(L)'
;MTRATIDRGELARPVGRVIGVFIAVGLLGLTMNWISANLVAPIFSYLGYGYVPATWQALLVVIVLTTGVALTLPRVLVRPSHVVLWTIFVVCVSPTMIMSISTGYVSTATAIALSAAVGTAFALVSLATPSGATAPEARVERADDVLVIGARRIDRGTLTWLVCGLYSLVTYGLMAGTVGIHIRFLALDDIYEVRADYSADVGTGGALGYLLTGQAYVINPLVLARGIFRRRPSLVVLALAGQFLLYSSTGFKAVLFSFIAVLGMAVLFRGTKPARSLAFLTAPLAIMIVSAVADEVQGGITWTSVFTRRFMLTPGLLSSVYVDYFSDNPIARYGYSFLSPWIEYPYDLPPPKRISDYLVPGSVGYANANLFADGFANLGWIGIFVAAAALFVWLRFLDGASRGLPMRVAAMAVVMPSIMLSNTSIFTAMLSHGLLMGTLILLIAPRSGWERAAPRRRLTILGDDRLRARSRAGRRSALACEAPAPALSQGPASMLLRALPGQGAGRRDAAARARTDRRKVPGRRAAQPSRIRSTAPAPATTAVVVAAQSLSTSTRSLAV
;
A
#
# COMPACT_ATOMS: atom_id res chain seq x y z
N MET A 1 43.96 24.61 22.10
CA MET A 1 43.38 23.83 20.97
C MET A 1 43.00 22.44 21.46
N THR A 2 41.75 22.25 21.89
CA THR A 2 41.23 20.94 22.31
C THR A 2 40.68 20.18 21.11
N ARG A 3 41.25 19.00 20.80
CA ARG A 3 40.70 18.10 19.77
C ARG A 3 39.32 17.62 20.24
N ALA A 4 38.26 18.05 19.58
CA ALA A 4 36.95 17.44 19.74
C ALA A 4 37.01 15.99 19.25
N THR A 5 36.98 15.04 20.19
CA THR A 5 36.83 13.61 19.88
C THR A 5 35.40 13.37 19.43
N ILE A 6 35.18 13.52 18.13
CA ILE A 6 33.91 13.18 17.48
C ILE A 6 33.60 11.71 17.76
N ASP A 7 32.49 11.45 18.48
CA ASP A 7 32.09 10.09 18.83
C ASP A 7 31.74 9.31 17.55
N ARG A 8 32.56 8.29 17.26
CA ARG A 8 32.39 7.39 16.10
C ARG A 8 31.04 6.67 16.15
N GLY A 9 30.46 6.45 17.33
CA GLY A 9 29.15 5.84 17.51
C GLY A 9 27.99 6.72 17.02
N GLU A 10 28.12 8.04 17.11
CA GLU A 10 27.10 8.98 16.65
C GLU A 10 27.11 9.19 15.14
N LEU A 11 28.28 9.22 14.48
CA LEU A 11 28.37 9.25 13.01
C LEU A 11 28.07 7.91 12.33
N ALA A 12 28.37 6.78 12.97
CA ALA A 12 28.12 5.46 12.36
C ALA A 12 26.63 5.24 12.03
N ARG A 13 25.71 5.80 12.82
CA ARG A 13 24.25 5.66 12.64
C ARG A 13 23.70 6.38 11.41
N PRO A 14 23.95 7.69 11.15
CA PRO A 14 23.53 8.36 9.92
C PRO A 14 24.28 7.83 8.69
N VAL A 15 25.59 7.55 8.77
CA VAL A 15 26.35 7.00 7.64
C VAL A 15 25.82 5.62 7.24
N GLY A 16 25.56 4.74 8.19
CA GLY A 16 24.93 3.44 7.94
C GLY A 16 23.53 3.54 7.31
N ARG A 17 22.74 4.57 7.64
CA ARG A 17 21.46 4.84 6.94
C ARG A 17 21.71 5.25 5.49
N VAL A 18 22.62 6.19 5.24
CA VAL A 18 22.91 6.67 3.88
C VAL A 18 23.35 5.52 2.98
N ILE A 19 24.29 4.70 3.45
CA ILE A 19 24.76 3.49 2.75
C ILE A 19 23.61 2.51 2.53
N GLY A 20 22.81 2.20 3.56
CA GLY A 20 21.69 1.26 3.45
C GLY A 20 20.58 1.72 2.48
N VAL A 21 20.28 3.02 2.42
CA VAL A 21 19.32 3.58 1.46
C VAL A 21 19.92 3.61 0.05
N PHE A 22 21.18 4.00 -0.11
CA PHE A 22 21.88 3.97 -1.40
C PHE A 22 21.92 2.55 -2.00
N ILE A 23 22.26 1.54 -1.19
CA ILE A 23 22.23 0.14 -1.60
C ILE A 23 20.81 -0.29 -1.99
N ALA A 24 19.80 0.05 -1.20
CA ALA A 24 18.42 -0.33 -1.50
C ALA A 24 17.87 0.32 -2.79
N VAL A 25 18.18 1.60 -3.02
CA VAL A 25 17.80 2.34 -4.25
C VAL A 25 18.61 1.85 -5.45
N GLY A 26 19.91 1.57 -5.28
CA GLY A 26 20.76 1.00 -6.32
C GLY A 26 20.30 -0.39 -6.75
N LEU A 27 20.02 -1.29 -5.79
CA LEU A 27 19.45 -2.61 -6.08
C LEU A 27 18.10 -2.49 -6.77
N LEU A 28 17.20 -1.62 -6.28
CA LEU A 28 15.92 -1.35 -6.94
C LEU A 28 16.14 -0.95 -8.40
N GLY A 29 17.02 0.03 -8.67
CA GLY A 29 17.24 0.52 -10.02
C GLY A 29 17.93 -0.47 -10.96
N LEU A 30 18.84 -1.30 -10.44
CA LEU A 30 19.46 -2.39 -11.20
C LEU A 30 18.41 -3.47 -11.55
N THR A 31 17.56 -3.88 -10.60
CA THR A 31 16.48 -4.83 -10.87
C THR A 31 15.44 -4.25 -11.85
N MET A 32 15.09 -2.96 -11.74
CA MET A 32 14.17 -2.31 -12.68
C MET A 32 14.72 -2.28 -14.11
N ASN A 33 15.98 -1.89 -14.29
CA ASN A 33 16.61 -1.90 -15.62
C ASN A 33 16.77 -3.32 -16.17
N TRP A 34 17.17 -4.30 -15.34
CA TRP A 34 17.29 -5.70 -15.78
C TRP A 34 15.93 -6.29 -16.22
N ILE A 35 14.86 -6.07 -15.46
CA ILE A 35 13.51 -6.53 -15.83
C ILE A 35 13.04 -5.80 -17.10
N SER A 36 13.30 -4.49 -17.21
CA SER A 36 12.94 -3.72 -18.41
C SER A 36 13.61 -4.27 -19.66
N ALA A 37 14.91 -4.53 -19.60
CA ALA A 37 15.71 -5.01 -20.72
C ALA A 37 15.40 -6.46 -21.13
N ASN A 38 15.25 -7.37 -20.18
CA ASN A 38 15.23 -8.81 -20.45
C ASN A 38 13.82 -9.43 -20.45
N LEU A 39 12.89 -8.89 -19.67
CA LEU A 39 11.56 -9.48 -19.48
C LEU A 39 10.42 -8.65 -20.08
N VAL A 40 10.58 -7.33 -20.20
CA VAL A 40 9.47 -6.43 -20.58
C VAL A 40 9.60 -5.86 -21.98
N ALA A 41 10.72 -5.22 -22.33
CA ALA A 41 10.91 -4.67 -23.68
C ALA A 41 10.84 -5.72 -24.80
N PRO A 42 11.42 -6.94 -24.67
CA PRO A 42 11.34 -7.96 -25.72
C PRO A 42 9.91 -8.44 -26.00
N ILE A 43 9.07 -8.49 -24.96
CA ILE A 43 7.69 -9.03 -25.05
C ILE A 43 6.67 -7.93 -25.37
N PHE A 44 6.88 -6.69 -24.90
CA PHE A 44 5.89 -5.61 -24.97
C PHE A 44 6.33 -4.39 -25.78
N SER A 45 7.34 -4.53 -26.64
CA SER A 45 7.77 -3.50 -27.60
C SER A 45 6.60 -2.92 -28.42
N TYR A 46 5.65 -3.76 -28.84
CA TYR A 46 4.42 -3.37 -29.55
C TYR A 46 3.47 -2.46 -28.76
N LEU A 47 3.68 -2.27 -27.45
CA LEU A 47 2.96 -1.32 -26.59
C LEU A 47 3.82 -0.09 -26.23
N GLY A 48 4.91 0.14 -26.98
CA GLY A 48 5.84 1.24 -26.73
C GLY A 48 6.87 0.98 -25.62
N TYR A 49 7.03 -0.25 -25.13
CA TYR A 49 8.09 -0.57 -24.15
C TYR A 49 9.46 -0.69 -24.85
N GLY A 50 10.11 0.45 -25.06
CA GLY A 50 11.51 0.52 -25.43
C GLY A 50 12.45 0.24 -24.25
N TYR A 51 13.65 -0.26 -24.57
CA TYR A 51 14.80 -0.21 -23.67
C TYR A 51 16.05 0.17 -24.45
N VAL A 52 16.71 1.25 -24.02
CA VAL A 52 18.01 1.70 -24.54
C VAL A 52 19.03 1.57 -23.39
N PRO A 53 20.17 0.88 -23.59
CA PRO A 53 21.20 0.79 -22.56
C PRO A 53 21.74 2.18 -22.16
N ALA A 54 21.43 2.61 -20.94
CA ALA A 54 21.95 3.86 -20.39
C ALA A 54 23.45 3.76 -20.09
N THR A 55 24.18 4.86 -20.24
CA THR A 55 25.58 4.94 -19.79
C THR A 55 25.66 4.79 -18.27
N TRP A 56 26.72 4.14 -17.78
CA TRP A 56 26.87 3.90 -16.33
C TRP A 56 26.95 5.21 -15.53
N GLN A 57 27.47 6.28 -16.14
CA GLN A 57 27.49 7.61 -15.56
C GLN A 57 26.08 8.17 -15.36
N ALA A 58 25.21 8.10 -16.38
CA ALA A 58 23.83 8.57 -16.28
C ALA A 58 23.04 7.77 -15.25
N LEU A 59 23.22 6.43 -15.23
CA LEU A 59 22.62 5.56 -14.23
C LEU A 59 23.08 5.90 -12.81
N LEU A 60 24.37 6.14 -12.61
CA LEU A 60 24.92 6.53 -11.30
C LEU A 60 24.35 7.88 -10.84
N VAL A 61 24.31 8.90 -11.72
CA VAL A 61 23.72 10.21 -11.43
C VAL A 61 22.28 10.08 -10.96
N VAL A 62 21.46 9.32 -11.70
CA VAL A 62 20.04 9.14 -11.36
C VAL A 62 19.85 8.33 -10.07
N ILE A 63 20.68 7.31 -9.80
CA ILE A 63 20.67 6.59 -8.52
C ILE A 63 21.05 7.52 -7.35
N VAL A 64 22.05 8.39 -7.52
CA VAL A 64 22.45 9.38 -6.51
C VAL A 64 21.32 10.38 -6.25
N LEU A 65 20.70 10.94 -7.29
CA LEU A 65 19.54 11.84 -7.17
C LEU A 65 18.38 11.15 -6.45
N THR A 66 18.01 9.94 -6.88
CA THR A 66 16.93 9.15 -6.29
C THR A 66 17.21 8.79 -4.82
N THR A 67 18.48 8.53 -4.48
CA THR A 67 18.93 8.34 -3.09
C THR A 67 18.79 9.62 -2.27
N GLY A 68 19.16 10.78 -2.82
CA GLY A 68 18.95 12.09 -2.18
C GLY A 68 17.50 12.32 -1.80
N VAL A 69 16.58 12.08 -2.76
CA VAL A 69 15.12 12.14 -2.53
C VAL A 69 14.69 11.14 -1.46
N ALA A 70 15.13 9.88 -1.52
CA ALA A 70 14.82 8.85 -0.53
C ALA A 70 15.30 9.19 0.90
N LEU A 71 16.36 10.00 1.03
CA LEU A 71 16.90 10.43 2.31
C LEU A 71 16.07 11.54 2.97
N THR A 72 15.41 12.40 2.20
CA THR A 72 14.46 13.41 2.71
C THR A 72 13.23 12.76 3.35
N LEU A 73 12.83 11.57 2.89
CA LEU A 73 11.63 10.89 3.33
C LEU A 73 11.67 10.50 4.81
N PRO A 74 10.50 10.53 5.49
CA PRO A 74 10.40 10.30 6.92
C PRO A 74 10.85 8.88 7.31
N ARG A 75 11.75 8.80 8.29
CA ARG A 75 12.37 7.56 8.81
C ARG A 75 11.37 6.61 9.48
N VAL A 76 10.36 7.21 10.12
CA VAL A 76 9.41 6.54 11.01
C VAL A 76 8.00 6.97 10.60
N LEU A 77 7.11 6.00 10.45
CA LEU A 77 5.78 6.21 9.89
C LEU A 77 4.79 6.51 11.02
N VAL A 78 4.73 7.79 11.42
CA VAL A 78 3.86 8.34 12.47
C VAL A 78 2.64 9.10 11.94
N ARG A 79 2.62 9.46 10.65
CA ARG A 79 1.50 10.15 9.99
C ARG A 79 1.07 9.44 8.70
N PRO A 80 -0.22 9.51 8.30
CA PRO A 80 -0.66 8.90 7.05
C PRO A 80 0.01 9.51 5.83
N SER A 81 0.33 10.82 5.85
CA SER A 81 1.16 11.45 4.82
C SER A 81 2.49 10.72 4.58
N HIS A 82 3.11 10.16 5.62
CA HIS A 82 4.35 9.39 5.47
C HIS A 82 4.11 8.09 4.67
N VAL A 83 2.95 7.44 4.83
CA VAL A 83 2.57 6.25 4.04
C VAL A 83 2.37 6.65 2.59
N VAL A 84 1.63 7.73 2.31
CA VAL A 84 1.43 8.22 0.94
C VAL A 84 2.76 8.54 0.27
N LEU A 85 3.62 9.32 0.94
CA LEU A 85 4.93 9.70 0.40
C LEU A 85 5.77 8.46 0.05
N TRP A 86 5.88 7.48 0.96
CA TRP A 86 6.63 6.26 0.65
C TRP A 86 5.98 5.40 -0.44
N THR A 87 4.65 5.38 -0.54
CA THR A 87 3.94 4.70 -1.64
C THR A 87 4.24 5.38 -2.99
N ILE A 88 3.99 6.69 -3.12
CA ILE A 88 4.26 7.46 -4.34
C ILE A 88 5.74 7.41 -4.71
N PHE A 89 6.64 7.46 -3.73
CA PHE A 89 8.07 7.33 -3.99
C PHE A 89 8.40 6.05 -4.75
N VAL A 90 7.88 4.92 -4.28
CA VAL A 90 8.12 3.58 -4.85
C VAL A 90 7.44 3.36 -6.19
N VAL A 91 6.16 3.73 -6.32
CA VAL A 91 5.36 3.38 -7.53
C VAL A 91 5.35 4.45 -8.61
N CYS A 92 5.88 5.65 -8.33
CA CYS A 92 5.83 6.79 -9.26
C CYS A 92 7.19 7.49 -9.40
N VAL A 93 7.77 7.98 -8.31
CA VAL A 93 8.95 8.86 -8.35
C VAL A 93 10.22 8.09 -8.70
N SER A 94 10.58 7.04 -7.94
CA SER A 94 11.78 6.26 -8.25
C SER A 94 11.73 5.57 -9.62
N PRO A 95 10.60 5.01 -10.10
CA PRO A 95 10.50 4.56 -11.48
C PRO A 95 10.72 5.66 -12.51
N THR A 96 10.06 6.82 -12.35
CA THR A 96 10.19 7.97 -13.27
C THR A 96 11.64 8.45 -13.35
N MET A 97 12.30 8.60 -12.21
CA MET A 97 13.71 8.99 -12.17
C MET A 97 14.56 7.90 -12.84
N ILE A 98 14.60 6.71 -12.26
CA ILE A 98 15.51 5.60 -12.64
C ILE A 98 15.37 5.18 -14.10
N MET A 99 14.16 5.14 -14.63
CA MET A 99 13.93 4.64 -16.00
C MET A 99 14.07 5.70 -17.08
N SER A 100 13.91 6.99 -16.78
CA SER A 100 13.89 8.05 -17.81
C SER A 100 15.09 8.01 -18.77
N ILE A 101 16.26 7.58 -18.27
CA ILE A 101 17.51 7.44 -19.02
C ILE A 101 17.61 6.19 -19.92
N SER A 102 16.69 5.22 -19.77
CA SER A 102 16.72 3.92 -20.47
C SER A 102 15.43 3.61 -21.24
N THR A 103 14.43 4.49 -21.25
CA THR A 103 13.18 4.32 -22.02
C THR A 103 13.35 4.53 -23.53
N GLY A 104 14.33 5.36 -23.94
CA GLY A 104 14.59 5.69 -25.34
C GLY A 104 13.75 6.82 -25.94
N TYR A 105 12.73 7.32 -25.23
CA TYR A 105 11.86 8.41 -25.70
C TYR A 105 12.50 9.80 -25.59
N VAL A 106 13.35 10.02 -24.59
CA VAL A 106 13.91 11.34 -24.30
C VAL A 106 15.44 11.30 -24.30
N SER A 107 16.06 12.40 -24.71
CA SER A 107 17.53 12.53 -24.66
C SER A 107 18.06 12.33 -23.23
N THR A 108 19.31 11.87 -23.07
CA THR A 108 19.90 11.69 -21.73
C THR A 108 19.90 12.98 -20.90
N ALA A 109 20.04 14.14 -21.53
CA ALA A 109 19.93 15.44 -20.85
C ALA A 109 18.49 15.71 -20.37
N THR A 110 17.50 15.48 -21.23
CA THR A 110 16.06 15.62 -20.90
C THR A 110 15.63 14.62 -19.81
N ALA A 111 16.14 13.39 -19.84
CA ALA A 111 15.92 12.37 -18.81
C ALA A 111 16.46 12.78 -17.44
N ILE A 112 17.68 13.32 -17.39
CA ILE A 112 18.28 13.84 -16.16
C ILE A 112 17.50 15.08 -15.68
N ALA A 113 17.06 15.96 -16.58
CA ALA A 113 16.21 17.11 -16.24
C ALA A 113 14.84 16.68 -15.67
N LEU A 114 14.18 15.69 -16.27
CA LEU A 114 12.95 15.09 -15.76
C LEU A 114 13.15 14.47 -14.37
N SER A 115 14.23 13.69 -14.21
CA SER A 115 14.62 13.11 -12.92
C SER A 115 14.85 14.18 -11.86
N ALA A 116 15.56 15.25 -12.20
CA ALA A 116 15.85 16.35 -11.29
C ALA A 116 14.59 17.17 -10.95
N ALA A 117 13.70 17.44 -11.92
CA ALA A 117 12.47 18.18 -11.71
C ALA A 117 11.49 17.42 -10.80
N VAL A 118 11.18 16.15 -11.13
CA VAL A 118 10.30 15.30 -10.32
C VAL A 118 10.91 15.04 -8.94
N GLY A 119 12.21 14.73 -8.89
CA GLY A 119 12.94 14.51 -7.64
C GLY A 119 12.93 15.74 -6.72
N THR A 120 13.21 16.93 -7.26
CA THR A 120 13.20 18.19 -6.49
C THR A 120 11.80 18.55 -6.04
N ALA A 121 10.81 18.51 -6.93
CA ALA A 121 9.41 18.82 -6.59
C ALA A 121 8.90 17.90 -5.47
N PHE A 122 9.17 16.59 -5.55
CA PHE A 122 8.79 15.63 -4.52
C PHE A 122 9.61 15.77 -3.23
N ALA A 123 10.91 16.08 -3.31
CA ALA A 123 11.74 16.35 -2.14
C ALA A 123 11.26 17.60 -1.36
N LEU A 124 10.83 18.66 -2.05
CA LEU A 124 10.23 19.84 -1.42
C LEU A 124 8.96 19.48 -0.64
N VAL A 125 8.06 18.67 -1.21
CA VAL A 125 6.86 18.15 -0.51
C VAL A 125 7.24 17.31 0.71
N SER A 126 8.24 16.45 0.57
CA SER A 126 8.75 15.58 1.64
C SER A 126 9.34 16.38 2.81
N LEU A 127 10.15 17.41 2.53
CA LEU A 127 10.77 18.29 3.52
C LEU A 127 9.75 19.23 4.19
N ALA A 128 8.76 19.73 3.45
CA ALA A 128 7.67 20.54 4.00
C ALA A 128 6.67 19.70 4.82
N THR A 129 6.60 18.39 4.61
CA THR A 129 5.76 17.48 5.39
C THR A 129 6.36 17.26 6.78
N PRO A 130 5.64 17.55 7.89
CA PRO A 130 6.29 17.58 9.21
C PRO A 130 6.71 16.18 9.69
N SER A 131 8.01 15.90 9.60
CA SER A 131 8.63 14.62 9.95
C SER A 131 8.70 14.31 11.46
N GLY A 132 8.28 15.24 12.32
CA GLY A 132 8.39 15.13 13.78
C GLY A 132 7.57 13.99 14.37
N ALA A 133 8.20 13.22 15.27
CA ALA A 133 7.55 12.19 16.09
C ALA A 133 6.51 12.74 17.07
N THR A 134 6.41 14.07 17.19
CA THR A 134 5.32 14.83 17.82
C THR A 134 4.01 14.77 17.01
N ALA A 135 3.61 13.58 16.59
CA ALA A 135 2.21 13.23 16.79
C ALA A 135 2.05 13.09 18.31
N PRO A 136 1.22 13.91 18.98
CA PRO A 136 0.92 13.65 20.38
C PRO A 136 0.43 12.21 20.49
N GLU A 137 0.74 11.52 21.59
CA GLU A 137 -0.22 10.55 22.13
C GLU A 137 -1.45 11.36 22.54
N ALA A 138 -2.25 11.73 21.53
CA ALA A 138 -3.54 12.36 21.71
C ALA A 138 -4.36 11.31 22.43
N ARG A 139 -4.46 11.46 23.75
CA ARG A 139 -5.19 10.59 24.65
C ARG A 139 -6.63 10.63 24.20
N VAL A 140 -7.02 9.67 23.36
CA VAL A 140 -8.33 9.70 22.68
C VAL A 140 -9.42 9.62 23.73
N GLU A 141 -10.09 10.74 23.97
CA GLU A 141 -11.18 10.80 24.92
C GLU A 141 -12.47 10.43 24.21
N ARG A 142 -13.48 9.93 24.95
CA ARG A 142 -14.80 9.68 24.35
C ARG A 142 -15.47 10.96 23.83
N ALA A 143 -15.05 12.12 24.31
CA ALA A 143 -15.47 13.41 23.76
C ALA A 143 -15.00 13.60 22.29
N ASP A 144 -13.83 13.06 21.92
CA ASP A 144 -13.30 13.17 20.55
C ASP A 144 -14.17 12.44 19.52
N ASP A 145 -14.97 11.44 19.94
CA ASP A 145 -15.92 10.72 19.09
C ASP A 145 -17.21 11.51 18.79
N VAL A 146 -17.39 12.70 19.36
CA VAL A 146 -18.55 13.58 19.07
C VAL A 146 -18.12 14.72 18.16
N LEU A 147 -18.73 14.79 16.97
CA LEU A 147 -18.66 15.97 16.11
C LEU A 147 -19.68 17.01 16.58
N VAL A 148 -19.21 18.23 16.83
CA VAL A 148 -20.05 19.39 17.12
C VAL A 148 -20.16 20.22 15.85
N ILE A 149 -21.35 20.31 15.28
CA ILE A 149 -21.64 21.11 14.09
C ILE A 149 -22.77 22.09 14.45
N GLY A 150 -22.39 23.34 14.73
CA GLY A 150 -23.28 24.31 15.36
C GLY A 150 -23.81 23.77 16.70
N ALA A 151 -25.14 23.78 16.87
CA ALA A 151 -25.78 23.24 18.06
C ALA A 151 -25.90 21.69 18.09
N ARG A 152 -25.65 21.01 16.96
CA ARG A 152 -25.85 19.54 16.86
C ARG A 152 -24.61 18.77 17.28
N ARG A 153 -24.81 17.75 18.13
CA ARG A 153 -23.81 16.76 18.54
C ARG A 153 -24.08 15.45 17.80
N ILE A 154 -23.13 14.99 16.99
CA ILE A 154 -23.28 13.80 16.15
C ILE A 154 -22.17 12.80 16.51
N ASP A 155 -22.52 11.55 16.79
CA ASP A 155 -21.53 10.48 17.00
C ASP A 155 -20.80 10.13 15.69
N ARG A 156 -19.47 10.21 15.72
CA ARG A 156 -18.58 9.88 14.60
C ARG A 156 -18.77 8.46 14.10
N GLY A 157 -18.97 7.51 15.01
CA GLY A 157 -19.19 6.11 14.68
C GLY A 157 -20.45 5.95 13.84
N THR A 158 -21.59 6.39 14.36
CA THR A 158 -22.89 6.36 13.68
C THR A 158 -22.83 7.09 12.35
N LEU A 159 -22.29 8.31 12.29
CA LEU A 159 -22.17 9.07 11.03
C LEU A 159 -21.32 8.32 9.99
N THR A 160 -20.15 7.80 10.39
CA THR A 160 -19.25 7.08 9.48
C THR A 160 -19.91 5.83 8.91
N TRP A 161 -20.52 4.99 9.75
CA TRP A 161 -21.11 3.74 9.28
C TRP A 161 -22.42 3.97 8.52
N LEU A 162 -23.19 5.04 8.81
CA LEU A 162 -24.32 5.46 7.98
C LEU A 162 -23.85 5.95 6.61
N VAL A 163 -22.83 6.81 6.52
CA VAL A 163 -22.29 7.30 5.24
C VAL A 163 -21.69 6.14 4.42
N CYS A 164 -20.86 5.28 5.02
CA CYS A 164 -20.34 4.10 4.33
C CYS A 164 -21.45 3.11 3.92
N GLY A 165 -22.48 2.94 4.74
CA GLY A 165 -23.63 2.07 4.46
C GLY A 165 -24.47 2.58 3.31
N LEU A 166 -24.86 3.86 3.34
CA LEU A 166 -25.61 4.53 2.27
C LEU A 166 -24.81 4.54 0.95
N TYR A 167 -23.52 4.88 1.00
CA TYR A 167 -22.66 4.84 -0.18
C TYR A 167 -22.56 3.43 -0.75
N SER A 168 -22.39 2.41 0.09
CA SER A 168 -22.35 1.01 -0.36
C SER A 168 -23.70 0.61 -1.00
N LEU A 169 -24.81 0.99 -0.38
CA LEU A 169 -26.16 0.70 -0.89
C LEU A 169 -26.39 1.37 -2.26
N VAL A 170 -26.00 2.64 -2.42
CA VAL A 170 -26.09 3.34 -3.71
C VAL A 170 -25.15 2.72 -4.74
N THR A 171 -23.90 2.39 -4.38
CA THR A 171 -22.93 1.81 -5.32
C THR A 171 -23.37 0.43 -5.81
N TYR A 172 -23.68 -0.50 -4.90
CA TYR A 172 -24.11 -1.84 -5.28
C TYR A 172 -25.53 -1.86 -5.86
N GLY A 173 -26.41 -0.94 -5.46
CA GLY A 173 -27.75 -0.77 -6.03
C GLY A 173 -27.71 -0.25 -7.48
N LEU A 174 -26.91 0.78 -7.76
CA LEU A 174 -26.68 1.25 -9.13
C LEU A 174 -25.99 0.17 -9.97
N MET A 175 -24.97 -0.49 -9.45
CA MET A 175 -24.30 -1.60 -10.15
C MET A 175 -25.28 -2.72 -10.51
N ALA A 176 -26.16 -3.11 -9.58
CA ALA A 176 -27.23 -4.09 -9.84
C ALA A 176 -28.26 -3.61 -10.86
N GLY A 177 -28.54 -2.30 -10.91
CA GLY A 177 -29.50 -1.69 -11.84
C GLY A 177 -28.96 -1.40 -13.24
N THR A 178 -27.64 -1.25 -13.42
CA THR A 178 -27.04 -0.94 -14.74
C THR A 178 -26.24 -2.12 -15.32
N VAL A 179 -25.33 -2.73 -14.56
CA VAL A 179 -24.44 -3.83 -15.02
C VAL A 179 -24.98 -5.21 -14.61
N GLY A 180 -25.94 -5.25 -13.67
CA GLY A 180 -26.41 -6.48 -13.06
C GLY A 180 -25.45 -7.05 -12.02
N ILE A 181 -25.95 -8.00 -11.22
CA ILE A 181 -25.13 -8.75 -10.25
C ILE A 181 -24.63 -10.02 -10.93
N HIS A 182 -23.44 -9.95 -11.51
CA HIS A 182 -22.78 -11.10 -12.12
C HIS A 182 -21.65 -11.61 -11.24
N ILE A 183 -21.81 -12.85 -10.75
CA ILE A 183 -20.75 -13.60 -10.05
C ILE A 183 -20.16 -14.59 -11.06
N ARG A 184 -19.09 -14.17 -11.72
CA ARG A 184 -18.28 -14.98 -12.63
C ARG A 184 -16.88 -15.18 -12.03
N PHE A 185 -16.34 -16.39 -12.14
CA PHE A 185 -14.91 -16.62 -11.95
C PHE A 185 -14.22 -16.41 -13.30
N LEU A 186 -13.87 -15.16 -13.61
CA LEU A 186 -13.25 -14.84 -14.89
C LEU A 186 -11.86 -15.49 -14.97
N ALA A 187 -11.68 -16.38 -15.95
CA ALA A 187 -10.35 -16.78 -16.41
C ALA A 187 -9.61 -15.55 -16.97
N LEU A 188 -8.31 -15.65 -17.20
CA LEU A 188 -7.50 -14.48 -17.59
C LEU A 188 -7.94 -13.85 -18.93
N ASP A 189 -8.61 -14.63 -19.77
CA ASP A 189 -9.00 -14.31 -21.15
C ASP A 189 -10.40 -13.66 -21.23
N ASP A 190 -11.40 -14.17 -20.50
CA ASP A 190 -12.78 -13.63 -20.44
C ASP A 190 -12.86 -12.19 -19.87
N ILE A 191 -11.76 -11.68 -19.31
CA ILE A 191 -11.65 -10.36 -18.70
C ILE A 191 -11.75 -9.23 -19.73
N TYR A 192 -11.47 -9.49 -21.00
CA TYR A 192 -11.59 -8.47 -22.04
C TYR A 192 -13.04 -8.22 -22.45
N GLU A 193 -13.85 -9.27 -22.58
CA GLU A 193 -15.29 -9.17 -22.89
C GLU A 193 -16.03 -8.43 -21.77
N VAL A 194 -15.89 -8.88 -20.51
CA VAL A 194 -16.56 -8.24 -19.35
C VAL A 194 -16.16 -6.76 -19.19
N ARG A 195 -14.98 -6.34 -19.66
CA ARG A 195 -14.60 -4.92 -19.69
C ARG A 195 -15.19 -4.15 -20.84
N ALA A 196 -15.37 -4.77 -22.00
CA ALA A 196 -16.06 -4.17 -23.14
C ALA A 196 -17.53 -3.92 -22.76
N ASP A 197 -18.20 -4.95 -22.22
CA ASP A 197 -19.57 -4.90 -21.70
C ASP A 197 -19.70 -3.78 -20.65
N TYR A 198 -18.89 -3.81 -19.59
CA TYR A 198 -18.90 -2.75 -18.56
C TYR A 198 -18.68 -1.34 -19.13
N SER A 199 -17.83 -1.19 -20.14
CA SER A 199 -17.56 0.11 -20.76
C SER A 199 -18.71 0.60 -21.65
N ALA A 200 -19.46 -0.32 -22.24
CA ALA A 200 -20.68 -0.03 -22.99
C ALA A 200 -21.84 0.33 -22.03
N ASP A 201 -22.06 -0.46 -20.98
CA ASP A 201 -23.17 -0.31 -20.04
C ASP A 201 -23.09 0.94 -19.16
N VAL A 202 -21.87 1.31 -18.72
CA VAL A 202 -21.66 2.45 -17.81
C VAL A 202 -21.35 3.75 -18.56
N GLY A 203 -20.91 3.64 -19.82
CA GLY A 203 -20.31 4.74 -20.57
C GLY A 203 -19.00 5.24 -19.94
N THR A 204 -18.22 6.02 -20.69
CA THR A 204 -16.89 6.49 -20.26
C THR A 204 -16.91 7.61 -19.19
N GLY A 205 -18.02 7.81 -18.49
CA GLY A 205 -18.19 8.84 -17.47
C GLY A 205 -19.39 8.68 -16.52
N GLY A 206 -20.07 7.53 -16.50
CA GLY A 206 -21.25 7.32 -15.65
C GLY A 206 -20.95 7.43 -14.16
N ALA A 207 -21.94 7.90 -13.37
CA ALA A 207 -21.81 8.10 -11.93
C ALA A 207 -21.35 6.84 -11.17
N LEU A 208 -21.72 5.65 -11.67
CA LEU A 208 -21.27 4.38 -11.12
C LEU A 208 -19.74 4.26 -11.12
N GLY A 209 -19.03 4.70 -12.17
CA GLY A 209 -17.58 4.59 -12.27
C GLY A 209 -16.83 5.34 -11.16
N TYR A 210 -17.30 6.53 -10.80
CA TYR A 210 -16.79 7.31 -9.66
C TYR A 210 -17.10 6.64 -8.31
N LEU A 211 -18.28 6.01 -8.20
CA LEU A 211 -18.71 5.35 -6.97
C LEU A 211 -17.92 4.05 -6.71
N LEU A 212 -17.70 3.26 -7.76
CA LEU A 212 -17.10 1.93 -7.73
C LEU A 212 -15.66 1.95 -7.19
N THR A 213 -14.84 2.89 -7.64
CA THR A 213 -13.47 3.08 -7.15
C THR A 213 -13.42 3.52 -5.69
N GLY A 214 -14.32 4.42 -5.26
CA GLY A 214 -14.44 4.79 -3.85
C GLY A 214 -14.83 3.62 -2.96
N GLN A 215 -15.76 2.77 -3.42
CA GLN A 215 -16.10 1.53 -2.71
C GLN A 215 -14.88 0.60 -2.61
N ALA A 216 -14.19 0.39 -3.74
CA ALA A 216 -13.06 -0.52 -3.87
C ALA A 216 -11.80 -0.09 -3.10
N TYR A 217 -11.51 1.21 -3.05
CA TYR A 217 -10.23 1.74 -2.56
C TYR A 217 -10.31 2.40 -1.18
N VAL A 218 -11.52 2.69 -0.68
CA VAL A 218 -11.71 3.34 0.62
C VAL A 218 -12.65 2.55 1.53
N ILE A 219 -13.88 2.28 1.09
CA ILE A 219 -14.91 1.74 2.01
C ILE A 219 -14.66 0.27 2.31
N ASN A 220 -14.44 -0.58 1.31
CA ASN A 220 -14.11 -1.98 1.53
C ASN A 220 -12.82 -2.13 2.38
N PRO A 221 -11.72 -1.38 2.13
CA PRO A 221 -10.56 -1.33 3.04
C PRO A 221 -10.86 -0.88 4.48
N LEU A 222 -11.76 0.09 4.68
CA LEU A 222 -12.14 0.56 6.03
C LEU A 222 -13.02 -0.46 6.77
N VAL A 223 -13.95 -1.12 6.08
CA VAL A 223 -14.75 -2.24 6.64
C VAL A 223 -13.84 -3.43 6.98
N LEU A 224 -12.88 -3.76 6.10
CA LEU A 224 -11.85 -4.77 6.34
C LEU A 224 -11.00 -4.42 7.57
N ALA A 225 -10.54 -3.16 7.69
CA ALA A 225 -9.84 -2.68 8.87
C ALA A 225 -10.69 -2.88 10.13
N ARG A 226 -11.98 -2.50 10.10
CA ARG A 226 -12.90 -2.67 11.23
C ARG A 226 -13.09 -4.13 11.62
N GLY A 227 -13.21 -5.03 10.64
CA GLY A 227 -13.31 -6.48 10.87
C GLY A 227 -12.06 -7.06 11.52
N ILE A 228 -10.88 -6.76 10.98
CA ILE A 228 -9.58 -7.19 11.51
C ILE A 228 -9.37 -6.64 12.93
N PHE A 229 -9.69 -5.37 13.19
CA PHE A 229 -9.51 -4.74 14.49
C PHE A 229 -10.47 -5.27 15.56
N ARG A 230 -11.77 -5.39 15.24
CA ARG A 230 -12.79 -5.90 16.16
C ARG A 230 -12.84 -7.43 16.25
N ARG A 231 -11.97 -8.15 15.54
CA ARG A 231 -11.99 -9.62 15.37
C ARG A 231 -13.38 -10.14 14.98
N ARG A 232 -14.06 -9.42 14.08
CA ARG A 232 -15.37 -9.80 13.53
C ARG A 232 -15.16 -10.37 12.13
N PRO A 233 -15.07 -11.71 11.97
CA PRO A 233 -14.81 -12.33 10.67
C PRO A 233 -15.93 -12.00 9.66
N SER A 234 -17.17 -11.78 10.11
CA SER A 234 -18.27 -11.34 9.25
C SER A 234 -17.98 -10.04 8.49
N LEU A 235 -17.33 -9.05 9.12
CA LEU A 235 -16.94 -7.81 8.44
C LEU A 235 -15.74 -8.01 7.49
N VAL A 236 -14.86 -8.97 7.79
CA VAL A 236 -13.77 -9.36 6.88
C VAL A 236 -14.33 -10.05 5.65
N VAL A 237 -15.22 -11.03 5.83
CA VAL A 237 -15.93 -11.71 4.73
C VAL A 237 -16.78 -10.73 3.92
N LEU A 238 -17.48 -9.80 4.56
CA LEU A 238 -18.26 -8.76 3.86
C LEU A 238 -17.38 -7.90 2.95
N ALA A 239 -16.23 -7.42 3.45
CA ALA A 239 -15.30 -6.65 2.63
C ALA A 239 -14.70 -7.48 1.49
N LEU A 240 -14.30 -8.73 1.76
CA LEU A 240 -13.77 -9.68 0.76
C LEU A 240 -14.79 -9.97 -0.34
N ALA A 241 -16.03 -10.32 0.02
CA ALA A 241 -17.12 -10.57 -0.91
C ALA A 241 -17.50 -9.33 -1.71
N GLY A 242 -17.60 -8.16 -1.06
CA GLY A 242 -17.87 -6.89 -1.73
C GLY A 242 -16.85 -6.58 -2.81
N GLN A 243 -15.55 -6.69 -2.51
CA GLN A 243 -14.50 -6.44 -3.50
C GLN A 243 -14.42 -7.50 -4.59
N PHE A 244 -14.66 -8.77 -4.25
CA PHE A 244 -14.71 -9.85 -5.25
C PHE A 244 -15.85 -9.62 -6.23
N LEU A 245 -17.01 -9.15 -5.75
CA LEU A 245 -18.12 -8.74 -6.59
C LEU A 245 -17.74 -7.55 -7.49
N LEU A 246 -17.12 -6.49 -6.95
CA LEU A 246 -16.62 -5.38 -7.77
C LEU A 246 -15.60 -5.85 -8.83
N TYR A 247 -14.71 -6.79 -8.51
CA TYR A 247 -13.79 -7.39 -9.48
C TYR A 247 -14.53 -8.19 -10.55
N SER A 248 -15.51 -8.99 -10.15
CA SER A 248 -16.31 -9.85 -11.05
C SER A 248 -17.14 -9.02 -12.04
N SER A 249 -17.72 -7.90 -11.59
CA SER A 249 -18.54 -7.00 -12.42
C SER A 249 -17.74 -6.00 -13.27
N THR A 250 -16.45 -5.75 -12.98
CA THR A 250 -15.62 -4.78 -13.74
C THR A 250 -14.45 -5.39 -14.50
N GLY A 251 -14.08 -6.64 -14.20
CA GLY A 251 -12.85 -7.25 -14.69
C GLY A 251 -11.54 -6.53 -14.28
N PHE A 252 -11.59 -5.51 -13.41
CA PHE A 252 -10.40 -4.70 -13.08
C PHE A 252 -9.50 -5.41 -12.06
N LYS A 253 -8.45 -6.09 -12.55
CA LYS A 253 -7.46 -6.82 -11.72
C LYS A 253 -6.87 -5.97 -10.56
N ALA A 254 -6.75 -4.64 -10.73
CA ALA A 254 -6.32 -3.73 -9.67
C ALA A 254 -7.26 -3.70 -8.44
N VAL A 255 -8.56 -3.92 -8.63
CA VAL A 255 -9.57 -4.06 -7.57
C VAL A 255 -9.27 -5.30 -6.71
N LEU A 256 -8.87 -6.42 -7.33
CA LEU A 256 -8.48 -7.64 -6.61
C LEU A 256 -7.14 -7.48 -5.88
N PHE A 257 -6.11 -6.98 -6.57
CA PHE A 257 -4.77 -6.79 -5.99
C PHE A 257 -4.72 -5.75 -4.87
N SER A 258 -5.71 -4.85 -4.80
CA SER A 258 -5.84 -3.88 -3.70
C SER A 258 -5.80 -4.52 -2.31
N PHE A 259 -6.34 -5.73 -2.15
CA PHE A 259 -6.31 -6.44 -0.87
C PHE A 259 -4.91 -6.78 -0.42
N ILE A 260 -4.00 -7.09 -1.33
CA ILE A 260 -2.63 -7.45 -0.98
C ILE A 260 -1.93 -6.20 -0.40
N ALA A 261 -2.13 -5.03 -1.02
CA ALA A 261 -1.62 -3.75 -0.52
C ALA A 261 -2.22 -3.38 0.86
N VAL A 262 -3.55 -3.48 0.99
CA VAL A 262 -4.29 -3.14 2.23
C VAL A 262 -3.93 -4.10 3.38
N LEU A 263 -3.84 -5.41 3.11
CA LEU A 263 -3.39 -6.41 4.09
C LEU A 263 -1.91 -6.23 4.43
N GLY A 264 -1.07 -5.86 3.47
CA GLY A 264 0.32 -5.47 3.69
C GLY A 264 0.44 -4.34 4.72
N MET A 265 -0.36 -3.28 4.59
CA MET A 265 -0.45 -2.21 5.60
C MET A 265 -0.98 -2.72 6.94
N ALA A 266 -1.98 -3.60 6.92
CA ALA A 266 -2.51 -4.24 8.13
C ALA A 266 -1.46 -5.10 8.85
N VAL A 267 -0.49 -5.69 8.15
CA VAL A 267 0.62 -6.45 8.75
C VAL A 267 1.74 -5.51 9.21
N LEU A 268 2.14 -4.54 8.39
CA LEU A 268 3.22 -3.60 8.69
C LEU A 268 2.95 -2.79 9.97
N PHE A 269 1.72 -2.33 10.16
CA PHE A 269 1.29 -1.55 11.33
C PHE A 269 0.62 -2.39 12.43
N ARG A 270 0.87 -3.71 12.49
CA ARG A 270 0.30 -4.58 13.55
C ARG A 270 0.97 -4.44 14.94
N GLY A 271 2.16 -3.85 14.97
CA GLY A 271 2.99 -3.70 16.18
C GLY A 271 2.65 -2.45 16.99
N THR A 272 3.14 -2.39 18.23
CA THR A 272 3.03 -1.20 19.11
C THR A 272 4.12 -0.16 18.85
N LYS A 273 5.24 -0.57 18.25
CA LYS A 273 6.31 0.35 17.82
C LYS A 273 5.96 0.92 16.44
N PRO A 274 6.25 2.21 16.16
CA PRO A 274 5.96 2.80 14.86
C PRO A 274 6.81 2.13 13.77
N ALA A 275 6.22 1.95 12.60
CA ALA A 275 6.87 1.23 11.51
C ALA A 275 8.08 2.01 10.96
N ARG A 276 9.15 1.30 10.63
CA ARG A 276 10.33 1.85 9.95
C ARG A 276 10.08 1.89 8.45
N SER A 277 10.52 2.97 7.79
CA SER A 277 10.26 3.16 6.37
C SER A 277 10.95 2.18 5.42
N LEU A 278 12.05 1.53 5.85
CA LEU A 278 12.85 0.63 5.01
C LEU A 278 12.03 -0.50 4.36
N ALA A 279 10.93 -0.93 4.99
CA ALA A 279 10.00 -1.91 4.43
C ALA A 279 9.42 -1.48 3.07
N PHE A 280 9.25 -0.18 2.82
CA PHE A 280 8.79 0.34 1.53
C PHE A 280 9.86 0.26 0.44
N LEU A 281 11.15 0.17 0.77
CA LEU A 281 12.19 -0.09 -0.24
C LEU A 281 12.40 -1.60 -0.46
N THR A 282 12.39 -2.39 0.62
CA THR A 282 12.71 -3.82 0.53
C THR A 282 11.54 -4.69 0.06
N ALA A 283 10.29 -4.34 0.37
CA ALA A 283 9.15 -5.14 -0.05
C ALA A 283 8.90 -5.10 -1.57
N PRO A 284 8.93 -3.94 -2.27
CA PRO A 284 8.80 -3.90 -3.73
C PRO A 284 9.95 -4.63 -4.42
N LEU A 285 11.20 -4.43 -3.97
CA LEU A 285 12.36 -5.15 -4.48
C LEU A 285 12.18 -6.67 -4.34
N ALA A 286 11.73 -7.14 -3.18
CA ALA A 286 11.44 -8.56 -2.98
C ALA A 286 10.28 -9.06 -3.87
N ILE A 287 9.20 -8.27 -4.03
CA ILE A 287 8.08 -8.59 -4.92
C ILE A 287 8.54 -8.69 -6.37
N MET A 288 9.39 -7.77 -6.84
CA MET A 288 9.93 -7.79 -8.20
C MET A 288 10.78 -9.04 -8.46
N ILE A 289 11.70 -9.36 -7.54
CA ILE A 289 12.56 -10.54 -7.65
C ILE A 289 11.72 -11.83 -7.60
N VAL A 290 10.79 -11.95 -6.64
CA VAL A 290 9.91 -13.11 -6.51
C VAL A 290 9.01 -13.26 -7.74
N SER A 291 8.52 -12.15 -8.32
CA SER A 291 7.70 -12.17 -9.53
C SER A 291 8.51 -12.67 -10.74
N ALA A 292 9.73 -12.16 -10.94
CA ALA A 292 10.61 -12.59 -12.02
C ALA A 292 11.00 -14.07 -11.88
N VAL A 293 11.31 -14.55 -10.68
CA VAL A 293 11.63 -15.96 -10.41
C VAL A 293 10.39 -16.86 -10.59
N ALA A 294 9.21 -16.41 -10.17
CA ALA A 294 7.96 -17.16 -10.34
C ALA A 294 7.59 -17.31 -11.82
N ASP A 295 7.80 -16.26 -12.61
CA ASP A 295 7.64 -16.23 -14.06
C ASP A 295 8.62 -17.17 -14.77
N GLU A 296 9.93 -17.08 -14.47
CA GLU A 296 10.96 -17.98 -15.01
C GLU A 296 10.65 -19.47 -14.75
N VAL A 297 10.19 -19.79 -13.53
CA VAL A 297 9.80 -21.18 -13.16
C VAL A 297 8.50 -21.64 -13.85
N GLN A 298 7.61 -20.71 -14.20
CA GLN A 298 6.36 -21.00 -14.92
C GLN A 298 6.51 -20.90 -16.45
N GLY A 299 7.64 -20.37 -16.94
CA GLY A 299 7.92 -20.10 -18.35
C GLY A 299 7.22 -18.86 -18.93
N GLY A 300 6.49 -18.09 -18.13
CA GLY A 300 5.62 -17.00 -18.58
C GLY A 300 6.04 -15.61 -18.06
N ILE A 301 5.16 -14.61 -18.19
CA ILE A 301 5.43 -13.20 -17.77
C ILE A 301 4.36 -12.61 -16.84
N THR A 302 3.46 -13.43 -16.30
CA THR A 302 2.23 -12.97 -15.64
C THR A 302 2.51 -12.16 -14.37
N TRP A 303 3.41 -12.61 -13.50
CA TRP A 303 3.65 -12.00 -12.20
C TRP A 303 4.42 -10.68 -12.33
N THR A 304 5.44 -10.64 -13.17
CA THR A 304 6.25 -9.47 -13.51
C THR A 304 5.41 -8.44 -14.25
N SER A 305 4.54 -8.87 -15.18
CA SER A 305 3.57 -8.02 -15.88
C SER A 305 2.61 -7.33 -14.91
N VAL A 306 2.14 -8.03 -13.87
CA VAL A 306 1.24 -7.49 -12.86
C VAL A 306 1.96 -6.59 -11.87
N PHE A 307 3.00 -7.08 -11.19
CA PHE A 307 3.58 -6.40 -10.02
C PHE A 307 4.69 -5.42 -10.39
N THR A 308 5.54 -5.74 -11.35
CA THR A 308 6.67 -4.87 -11.73
C THR A 308 6.28 -3.92 -12.85
N ARG A 309 5.79 -4.46 -13.98
CA ARG A 309 5.47 -3.66 -15.17
C ARG A 309 4.39 -2.63 -14.86
N ARG A 310 3.17 -3.06 -14.51
CA ARG A 310 2.02 -2.15 -14.32
C ARG A 310 2.17 -1.15 -13.16
N PHE A 311 2.73 -1.55 -12.01
CA PHE A 311 2.80 -0.67 -10.84
C PHE A 311 4.09 0.16 -10.74
N MET A 312 5.12 -0.14 -11.53
CA MET A 312 6.40 0.58 -11.45
C MET A 312 6.89 1.00 -12.83
N LEU A 313 7.04 0.06 -13.77
CA LEU A 313 7.63 0.39 -15.08
C LEU A 313 6.71 1.26 -15.95
N THR A 314 5.40 1.00 -15.98
CA THR A 314 4.43 1.78 -16.78
C THR A 314 4.37 3.24 -16.33
N PRO A 315 4.24 3.59 -15.03
CA PRO A 315 4.35 4.96 -14.56
C PRO A 315 5.67 5.66 -14.95
N GLY A 316 6.80 4.95 -14.89
CA GLY A 316 8.12 5.51 -15.23
C GLY A 316 8.32 5.73 -16.73
N LEU A 317 7.88 4.78 -17.55
CA LEU A 317 7.86 4.87 -19.00
C LEU A 317 6.99 6.04 -19.46
N LEU A 318 5.74 6.10 -19.00
CA LEU A 318 4.79 7.13 -19.43
C LEU A 318 5.22 8.54 -19.04
N SER A 319 5.99 8.73 -17.96
CA SER A 319 6.63 10.03 -17.68
C SER A 319 7.55 10.49 -18.81
N SER A 320 8.28 9.57 -19.43
CA SER A 320 9.17 9.90 -20.56
C SER A 320 8.36 10.21 -21.82
N VAL A 321 7.35 9.38 -22.12
CA VAL A 321 6.47 9.54 -23.30
C VAL A 321 5.67 10.85 -23.24
N TYR A 322 5.18 11.24 -22.06
CA TYR A 322 4.47 12.51 -21.88
C TYR A 322 5.40 13.71 -22.05
N VAL A 323 6.66 13.62 -21.62
CA VAL A 323 7.65 14.68 -21.82
C VAL A 323 8.06 14.80 -23.28
N ASP A 324 8.30 13.67 -23.95
CA ASP A 324 8.55 13.59 -25.39
C ASP A 324 7.43 14.29 -26.18
N TYR A 325 6.19 13.80 -26.08
CA TYR A 325 5.06 14.35 -26.83
C TYR A 325 4.76 15.82 -26.52
N PHE A 326 4.63 16.21 -25.24
CA PHE A 326 4.23 17.57 -24.85
C PHE A 326 5.39 18.59 -24.80
N SER A 327 6.61 18.20 -25.19
CA SER A 327 7.68 19.18 -25.47
C SER A 327 7.52 19.77 -26.88
N ASP A 328 7.12 18.94 -27.85
CA ASP A 328 7.01 19.32 -29.26
C ASP A 328 5.57 19.65 -29.69
N ASN A 329 4.56 19.33 -28.86
CA ASN A 329 3.14 19.56 -29.13
C ASN A 329 2.49 20.48 -28.06
N PRO A 330 1.37 21.19 -28.37
CA PRO A 330 0.73 22.13 -27.45
C PRO A 330 0.29 21.52 -26.12
N ILE A 331 0.67 22.12 -24.99
CA ILE A 331 0.21 21.68 -23.67
C ILE A 331 -1.31 21.77 -23.49
N ALA A 332 -1.87 20.81 -22.76
CA ALA A 332 -3.31 20.57 -22.60
C ALA A 332 -4.06 21.60 -21.73
N ARG A 333 -3.35 22.31 -20.83
CA ARG A 333 -3.85 23.43 -20.00
C ARG A 333 -5.16 23.16 -19.24
N TYR A 334 -5.45 21.90 -18.91
CA TYR A 334 -6.72 21.41 -18.33
C TYR A 334 -8.00 21.78 -19.13
N GLY A 335 -7.86 22.16 -20.40
CA GLY A 335 -8.99 22.53 -21.28
C GLY A 335 -9.94 21.37 -21.61
N TYR A 336 -9.50 20.12 -21.46
CA TYR A 336 -10.33 18.92 -21.56
C TYR A 336 -11.13 18.60 -20.28
N SER A 337 -11.00 19.42 -19.24
CA SER A 337 -11.51 19.13 -17.90
C SER A 337 -12.12 20.39 -17.29
N PHE A 338 -11.84 20.70 -16.01
CA PHE A 338 -12.45 21.81 -15.28
C PHE A 338 -12.14 23.21 -15.83
N LEU A 339 -11.18 23.37 -16.75
CA LEU A 339 -10.93 24.66 -17.43
C LEU A 339 -11.54 24.76 -18.84
N SER A 340 -12.31 23.76 -19.29
CA SER A 340 -13.00 23.78 -20.59
C SER A 340 -13.90 25.01 -20.84
N PRO A 341 -14.51 25.69 -19.83
CA PRO A 341 -15.29 26.91 -20.09
C PRO A 341 -14.44 28.15 -20.43
N TRP A 342 -13.13 28.11 -20.19
CA TRP A 342 -12.24 29.27 -20.31
C TRP A 342 -11.00 29.04 -21.19
N ILE A 343 -10.68 27.78 -21.51
CA ILE A 343 -9.49 27.39 -22.26
C ILE A 343 -9.91 26.39 -23.34
N GLU A 344 -9.74 26.79 -24.60
CA GLU A 344 -9.87 25.91 -25.75
C GLU A 344 -8.83 24.79 -25.69
N TYR A 345 -9.28 23.56 -25.88
CA TYR A 345 -8.44 22.36 -25.79
C TYR A 345 -7.88 22.00 -27.17
N PRO A 346 -6.55 21.94 -27.37
CA PRO A 346 -5.94 21.82 -28.70
C PRO A 346 -6.03 20.41 -29.33
N TYR A 347 -6.81 19.48 -28.76
CA TYR A 347 -6.94 18.11 -29.25
C TYR A 347 -8.39 17.62 -29.23
N ASP A 348 -8.66 16.62 -30.06
CA ASP A 348 -9.89 15.83 -30.13
C ASP A 348 -10.05 14.81 -28.97
N LEU A 349 -8.93 14.29 -28.46
CA LEU A 349 -8.87 13.26 -27.41
C LEU A 349 -8.21 13.79 -26.13
N PRO A 350 -8.69 13.41 -24.93
CA PRO A 350 -8.02 13.75 -23.67
C PRO A 350 -6.61 13.14 -23.59
N PRO A 351 -5.67 13.71 -22.82
CA PRO A 351 -4.24 13.37 -22.90
C PRO A 351 -3.92 11.86 -22.79
N PRO A 352 -4.54 11.07 -21.90
CA PRO A 352 -4.27 9.63 -21.84
C PRO A 352 -4.65 8.85 -23.10
N LYS A 353 -5.68 9.28 -23.83
CA LYS A 353 -6.04 8.68 -25.12
C LYS A 353 -5.12 9.18 -26.24
N ARG A 354 -4.83 10.48 -26.27
CA ARG A 354 -3.94 11.10 -27.26
C ARG A 354 -2.52 10.51 -27.21
N ILE A 355 -2.01 10.20 -26.01
CA ILE A 355 -0.74 9.47 -25.82
C ILE A 355 -0.87 7.97 -26.13
N SER A 356 -2.04 7.35 -25.91
CA SER A 356 -2.27 5.96 -26.33
C SER A 356 -2.19 5.80 -27.84
N ASP A 357 -2.77 6.73 -28.58
CA ASP A 357 -2.75 6.80 -30.05
C ASP A 357 -1.35 7.18 -30.59
N TYR A 358 -0.61 8.04 -29.89
CA TYR A 358 0.80 8.34 -30.21
C TYR A 358 1.71 7.10 -30.08
N LEU A 359 1.52 6.30 -29.01
CA LEU A 359 2.30 5.08 -28.79
C LEU A 359 1.96 3.95 -29.76
N VAL A 360 0.68 3.81 -30.10
CA VAL A 360 0.15 2.78 -31.00
C VAL A 360 -0.98 3.40 -31.83
N PRO A 361 -0.74 3.74 -33.11
CA PRO A 361 -1.75 4.38 -33.96
C PRO A 361 -3.06 3.60 -34.03
N GLY A 362 -4.19 4.28 -33.82
CA GLY A 362 -5.53 3.69 -33.76
C GLY A 362 -5.87 3.05 -32.41
N SER A 363 -5.01 3.17 -31.39
CA SER A 363 -5.25 2.57 -30.07
C SER A 363 -6.34 3.30 -29.30
N VAL A 364 -7.47 2.61 -29.11
CA VAL A 364 -8.60 3.03 -28.25
C VAL A 364 -8.30 2.96 -26.74
N GLY A 365 -7.05 2.70 -26.36
CA GLY A 365 -6.61 2.56 -24.98
C GLY A 365 -6.47 3.88 -24.21
N TYR A 366 -5.98 3.76 -22.96
CA TYR A 366 -5.63 4.88 -22.10
C TYR A 366 -4.22 4.70 -21.55
N ALA A 367 -3.28 5.50 -22.04
CA ALA A 367 -1.93 5.63 -21.53
C ALA A 367 -1.92 6.58 -20.31
N ASN A 368 -2.49 6.14 -19.19
CA ASN A 368 -2.69 6.99 -18.02
C ASN A 368 -1.36 7.33 -17.31
N ALA A 369 -0.99 8.60 -17.34
CA ALA A 369 0.17 9.14 -16.63
C ALA A 369 -0.04 9.24 -15.11
N ASN A 370 1.08 9.28 -14.38
CA ASN A 370 1.11 9.69 -12.97
C ASN A 370 0.93 11.21 -12.79
N LEU A 371 0.76 11.65 -11.54
CA LEU A 371 0.50 13.04 -11.18
C LEU A 371 1.51 14.08 -11.72
N PHE A 372 2.79 13.72 -11.87
CA PHE A 372 3.81 14.65 -12.35
C PHE A 372 3.81 14.76 -13.88
N ALA A 373 3.60 13.64 -14.57
CA ALA A 373 3.48 13.58 -16.01
C ALA A 373 2.18 14.22 -16.52
N ASP A 374 1.07 14.09 -15.78
CA ASP A 374 -0.15 14.90 -16.02
C ASP A 374 0.12 16.40 -15.80
N GLY A 375 0.84 16.75 -14.73
CA GLY A 375 1.28 18.13 -14.51
C GLY A 375 2.06 18.67 -15.71
N PHE A 376 3.01 17.89 -16.24
CA PHE A 376 3.78 18.25 -17.43
C PHE A 376 2.91 18.43 -18.67
N ALA A 377 2.00 17.50 -18.97
CA ALA A 377 1.08 17.64 -20.10
C ALA A 377 0.23 18.91 -20.03
N ASN A 378 -0.10 19.39 -18.83
CA ASN A 378 -0.99 20.53 -18.66
C ASN A 378 -0.27 21.88 -18.59
N LEU A 379 0.91 21.97 -17.96
CA LEU A 379 1.62 23.24 -17.70
C LEU A 379 3.14 23.13 -17.92
N GLY A 380 3.61 22.15 -18.70
CA GLY A 380 5.02 21.89 -18.95
C GLY A 380 5.83 21.65 -17.67
N TRP A 381 7.11 22.03 -17.69
CA TRP A 381 8.02 21.89 -16.55
C TRP A 381 7.49 22.48 -15.23
N ILE A 382 6.73 23.59 -15.28
CA ILE A 382 6.12 24.22 -14.11
C ILE A 382 5.02 23.33 -13.51
N GLY A 383 4.29 22.60 -14.35
CA GLY A 383 3.20 21.71 -13.94
C GLY A 383 3.63 20.57 -13.01
N ILE A 384 4.87 20.10 -13.12
CA ILE A 384 5.47 19.13 -12.18
C ILE A 384 5.45 19.70 -10.75
N PHE A 385 5.78 20.98 -10.58
CA PHE A 385 5.77 21.66 -9.29
C PHE A 385 4.35 22.03 -8.82
N VAL A 386 3.43 22.34 -9.74
CA VAL A 386 2.01 22.58 -9.41
C VAL A 386 1.36 21.29 -8.88
N ALA A 387 1.61 20.15 -9.52
CA ALA A 387 1.12 18.85 -9.05
C ALA A 387 1.72 18.47 -7.68
N ALA A 388 2.99 18.80 -7.45
CA ALA A 388 3.64 18.64 -6.13
C ALA A 388 3.04 19.57 -5.05
N ALA A 389 2.72 20.82 -5.38
CA ALA A 389 2.07 21.75 -4.46
C ALA A 389 0.65 21.27 -4.08
N ALA A 390 -0.12 20.80 -5.06
CA ALA A 390 -1.43 20.17 -4.82
C ALA A 390 -1.30 18.92 -3.93
N LEU A 391 -0.28 18.08 -4.17
CA LEU A 391 0.02 16.91 -3.33
C LEU A 391 0.31 17.33 -1.88
N PHE A 392 1.13 18.36 -1.67
CA PHE A 392 1.41 18.90 -0.34
C PHE A 392 0.14 19.40 0.37
N VAL A 393 -0.70 20.19 -0.29
CA VAL A 393 -1.97 20.70 0.28
C VAL A 393 -2.87 19.54 0.71
N TRP A 394 -3.03 18.53 -0.14
CA TRP A 394 -3.82 17.35 0.21
C TRP A 394 -3.20 16.54 1.36
N LEU A 395 -1.87 16.33 1.39
CA LEU A 395 -1.19 15.64 2.50
C LEU A 395 -1.40 16.38 3.84
N ARG A 396 -1.42 17.72 3.82
CA ARG A 396 -1.68 18.53 5.01
C ARG A 396 -3.12 18.40 5.49
N PHE A 397 -4.08 18.30 4.58
CA PHE A 397 -5.48 18.01 4.90
C PHE A 397 -5.66 16.57 5.44
N LEU A 398 -5.01 15.58 4.82
CA LEU A 398 -5.05 14.17 5.23
C LEU A 398 -4.56 13.96 6.67
N ASP A 399 -3.43 14.58 7.05
CA ASP A 399 -2.90 14.51 8.41
C ASP A 399 -3.80 15.19 9.45
N GLY A 400 -4.54 16.23 9.04
CA GLY A 400 -5.56 16.87 9.87
C GLY A 400 -6.78 15.96 10.06
N ALA A 401 -7.33 15.47 8.94
CA ALA A 401 -8.49 14.57 8.89
C ALA A 401 -8.26 13.26 9.66
N SER A 402 -7.03 12.74 9.66
CA SER A 402 -6.70 11.45 10.30
C SER A 402 -6.25 11.58 11.76
N ARG A 403 -6.19 12.80 12.33
CA ARG A 403 -5.71 13.02 13.70
C ARG A 403 -6.57 12.28 14.73
N GLY A 404 -5.93 11.45 15.55
CA GLY A 404 -6.60 10.60 16.55
C GLY A 404 -7.02 9.21 16.04
N LEU A 405 -6.75 8.87 14.77
CA LEU A 405 -6.93 7.50 14.28
C LEU A 405 -5.66 6.64 14.50
N PRO A 406 -5.79 5.33 14.78
CA PRO A 406 -4.64 4.44 14.77
C PRO A 406 -4.03 4.38 13.37
N MET A 407 -2.70 4.47 13.28
CA MET A 407 -1.96 4.47 12.02
C MET A 407 -2.39 3.35 11.07
N ARG A 408 -2.57 2.14 11.60
CA ARG A 408 -2.98 0.95 10.83
C ARG A 408 -4.34 1.12 10.13
N VAL A 409 -5.28 1.89 10.69
CA VAL A 409 -6.57 2.18 10.04
C VAL A 409 -6.36 3.16 8.90
N ALA A 410 -5.67 4.28 9.16
CA ALA A 410 -5.43 5.30 8.16
C ALA A 410 -4.59 4.77 6.99
N ALA A 411 -3.50 4.04 7.27
CA ALA A 411 -2.64 3.40 6.27
C ALA A 411 -3.42 2.43 5.36
N MET A 412 -4.34 1.63 5.91
CA MET A 412 -5.20 0.74 5.13
C MET A 412 -6.16 1.52 4.22
N ALA A 413 -6.66 2.67 4.64
CA ALA A 413 -7.60 3.49 3.86
C ALA A 413 -6.92 4.35 2.78
N VAL A 414 -5.66 4.78 2.97
CA VAL A 414 -4.97 5.69 2.03
C VAL A 414 -4.07 5.00 1.02
N VAL A 415 -3.64 3.75 1.26
CA VAL A 415 -2.65 3.07 0.39
C VAL A 415 -3.13 2.96 -1.06
N MET A 416 -4.40 2.61 -1.28
CA MET A 416 -4.93 2.46 -2.64
C MET A 416 -5.11 3.80 -3.39
N PRO A 417 -5.75 4.83 -2.79
CA PRO A 417 -5.74 6.18 -3.38
C PRO A 417 -4.31 6.70 -3.66
N SER A 418 -3.33 6.36 -2.81
CA SER A 418 -1.92 6.73 -3.03
C SER A 418 -1.28 6.01 -4.22
N ILE A 419 -1.63 4.75 -4.48
CA ILE A 419 -1.17 4.02 -5.67
C ILE A 419 -1.81 4.61 -6.93
N MET A 420 -3.07 5.05 -6.88
CA MET A 420 -3.75 5.64 -8.04
C MET A 420 -3.08 6.94 -8.52
N LEU A 421 -2.40 7.69 -7.65
CA LEU A 421 -1.58 8.85 -8.04
C LEU A 421 -0.36 8.52 -8.92
N SER A 422 0.02 7.23 -9.03
CA SER A 422 1.01 6.78 -10.04
C SER A 422 0.40 6.48 -11.41
N ASN A 423 -0.93 6.57 -11.55
CA ASN A 423 -1.69 6.20 -12.75
C ASN A 423 -2.82 7.22 -13.07
N THR A 424 -2.85 8.40 -12.44
CA THR A 424 -3.77 9.48 -12.79
C THR A 424 -3.28 10.84 -12.25
N SER A 425 -3.91 11.93 -12.70
CA SER A 425 -3.73 13.27 -12.14
C SER A 425 -4.18 13.33 -10.69
N ILE A 426 -3.65 14.29 -9.92
CA ILE A 426 -4.13 14.51 -8.54
C ILE A 426 -5.59 14.99 -8.50
N PHE A 427 -6.01 15.83 -9.44
CA PHE A 427 -7.38 16.36 -9.51
C PHE A 427 -8.40 15.26 -9.84
N THR A 428 -8.06 14.39 -10.79
CA THR A 428 -8.83 13.17 -11.11
C THR A 428 -8.80 12.18 -9.94
N ALA A 429 -7.68 12.03 -9.24
CA ALA A 429 -7.63 11.16 -8.05
C ALA A 429 -8.57 11.64 -6.92
N MET A 430 -8.68 12.96 -6.72
CA MET A 430 -9.59 13.57 -5.76
C MET A 430 -11.06 13.20 -6.04
N LEU A 431 -11.50 13.30 -7.29
CA LEU A 431 -12.89 13.03 -7.68
C LEU A 431 -13.17 11.53 -7.91
N SER A 432 -12.29 10.82 -8.61
CA SER A 432 -12.57 9.52 -9.24
C SER A 432 -11.83 8.32 -8.62
N HIS A 433 -10.89 8.53 -7.70
CA HIS A 433 -10.11 7.42 -7.10
C HIS A 433 -10.14 7.41 -5.57
N GLY A 434 -11.14 8.08 -4.98
CA GLY A 434 -11.39 8.08 -3.54
C GLY A 434 -10.38 8.88 -2.72
N LEU A 435 -9.53 9.73 -3.32
CA LEU A 435 -8.52 10.50 -2.58
C LEU A 435 -9.19 11.56 -1.67
N LEU A 436 -10.13 12.36 -2.21
CA LEU A 436 -10.91 13.29 -1.39
C LEU A 436 -11.90 12.55 -0.49
N MET A 437 -12.67 11.61 -1.06
CA MET A 437 -13.68 10.84 -0.32
C MET A 437 -13.08 10.09 0.88
N GLY A 438 -11.94 9.41 0.70
CA GLY A 438 -11.23 8.75 1.78
C GLY A 438 -10.73 9.70 2.84
N THR A 439 -10.29 10.90 2.45
CA THR A 439 -9.91 11.94 3.42
C THR A 439 -11.12 12.44 4.22
N LEU A 440 -12.29 12.63 3.58
CA LEU A 440 -13.53 13.01 4.25
C LEU A 440 -14.07 11.90 5.17
N ILE A 441 -14.00 10.63 4.75
CA ILE A 441 -14.37 9.49 5.58
C ILE A 441 -13.44 9.37 6.79
N LEU A 442 -12.13 9.57 6.61
CA LEU A 442 -11.17 9.61 7.73
C LEU A 442 -11.42 10.82 8.66
N LEU A 443 -11.88 11.96 8.14
CA LEU A 443 -12.27 13.12 8.95
C LEU A 443 -13.43 12.78 9.91
N ILE A 444 -14.46 12.08 9.44
CA ILE A 444 -15.61 11.68 10.27
C ILE A 444 -15.40 10.39 11.07
N ALA A 445 -14.41 9.55 10.69
CA ALA A 445 -14.16 8.25 11.32
C ALA A 445 -14.03 8.34 12.86
N PRO A 446 -14.63 7.40 13.62
CA PRO A 446 -14.50 7.37 15.08
C PRO A 446 -13.03 7.29 15.47
N ARG A 447 -12.63 8.00 16.52
CA ARG A 447 -11.28 7.99 17.07
C ARG A 447 -11.10 6.82 18.03
N SER A 448 -12.09 6.56 18.89
CA SER A 448 -12.00 5.47 19.85
C SER A 448 -12.51 4.13 19.31
N GLY A 449 -12.32 3.07 20.10
CA GLY A 449 -12.88 1.76 19.81
C GLY A 449 -12.24 1.05 18.61
N TRP A 450 -11.04 1.44 18.20
CA TRP A 450 -10.15 0.61 17.37
C TRP A 450 -9.14 -0.16 18.20
N GLU A 451 -8.91 0.24 19.44
CA GLU A 451 -8.05 -0.47 20.37
C GLU A 451 -8.58 -1.89 20.65
N ARG A 452 -7.66 -2.80 20.99
CA ARG A 452 -8.08 -4.03 21.67
C ARG A 452 -8.77 -3.61 22.96
N ALA A 453 -9.99 -4.09 23.19
CA ALA A 453 -10.53 -4.07 24.54
C ALA A 453 -9.50 -4.78 25.43
N ALA A 454 -8.82 -4.02 26.28
CA ALA A 454 -7.97 -4.61 27.29
C ALA A 454 -8.82 -5.65 28.03
N PRO A 455 -8.33 -6.89 28.27
CA PRO A 455 -9.06 -7.79 29.14
C PRO A 455 -9.30 -7.00 30.42
N ARG A 456 -10.58 -6.87 30.82
CA ARG A 456 -10.92 -6.16 32.06
C ARG A 456 -10.05 -6.80 33.14
N ARG A 457 -8.98 -6.10 33.57
CA ARG A 457 -8.41 -6.35 34.88
C ARG A 457 -9.62 -6.18 35.77
N ARG A 458 -10.11 -7.28 36.34
CA ARG A 458 -10.91 -7.16 37.54
C ARG A 458 -10.00 -6.34 38.44
N LEU A 459 -10.38 -5.10 38.71
CA LEU A 459 -10.01 -4.48 39.95
C LEU A 459 -10.63 -5.40 40.99
N THR A 460 -9.86 -6.43 41.37
CA THR A 460 -10.00 -7.08 42.65
C THR A 460 -9.87 -5.91 43.61
N ILE A 461 -11.01 -5.44 44.12
CA ILE A 461 -11.06 -4.37 45.10
C ILE A 461 -10.30 -4.95 46.30
N LEU A 462 -9.03 -4.57 46.41
CA LEU A 462 -8.10 -5.08 47.41
C LEU A 462 -8.37 -4.33 48.72
N GLY A 463 -9.60 -4.52 49.19
CA GLY A 463 -10.34 -3.59 50.04
C GLY A 463 -11.58 -4.26 50.65
N ASP A 464 -11.44 -5.53 51.06
CA ASP A 464 -12.32 -6.12 52.07
C ASP A 464 -11.58 -7.17 52.93
N ASP A 465 -10.64 -7.93 52.35
CA ASP A 465 -9.89 -8.96 53.09
C ASP A 465 -9.03 -8.42 54.26
N ARG A 466 -8.53 -7.18 54.19
CA ARG A 466 -7.81 -6.54 55.31
C ARG A 466 -8.75 -6.16 56.48
N LEU A 467 -10.03 -5.90 56.21
CA LEU A 467 -11.04 -5.67 57.24
C LEU A 467 -11.52 -7.00 57.84
N ARG A 468 -11.73 -8.03 57.01
CA ARG A 468 -12.08 -9.39 57.47
C ARG A 468 -10.96 -10.06 58.28
N ALA A 469 -9.69 -9.81 57.96
CA ALA A 469 -8.56 -10.30 58.75
C ALA A 469 -8.52 -9.65 60.16
N ARG A 470 -8.77 -8.34 60.27
CA ARG A 470 -8.84 -7.66 61.57
C ARG A 470 -10.04 -8.09 62.42
N SER A 471 -11.21 -8.35 61.82
CA SER A 471 -12.39 -8.80 62.57
C SER A 471 -12.28 -10.22 63.14
N ARG A 472 -11.45 -11.09 62.54
CA ARG A 472 -11.13 -12.42 63.10
C ARG A 472 -10.03 -12.40 64.16
N ALA A 473 -9.07 -11.48 64.09
CA ALA A 473 -8.06 -11.30 65.14
C ALA A 473 -8.68 -10.77 66.45
N GLY A 474 -9.56 -9.75 66.36
CA GLY A 474 -10.18 -9.13 67.54
C GLY A 474 -11.22 -9.98 68.29
N ARG A 475 -11.66 -11.13 67.73
CA ARG A 475 -12.60 -12.04 68.41
C ARG A 475 -11.93 -13.20 69.17
N ARG A 476 -10.61 -13.37 69.06
CA ARG A 476 -9.85 -14.36 69.84
C ARG A 476 -9.22 -13.79 71.12
N SER A 477 -9.22 -12.47 71.29
CA SER A 477 -8.64 -11.76 72.44
C SER A 477 -9.68 -11.31 73.49
N ALA A 478 -10.92 -11.78 73.41
CA ALA A 478 -12.03 -11.35 74.27
C ALA A 478 -12.70 -12.49 75.07
N LEU A 479 -12.04 -13.66 75.17
CA LEU A 479 -12.56 -14.87 75.83
C LEU A 479 -11.54 -15.55 76.76
N ALA A 480 -10.52 -14.81 77.21
CA ALA A 480 -9.48 -15.34 78.10
C ALA A 480 -8.92 -14.23 79.01
N CYS A 481 -9.75 -13.71 79.93
CA CYS A 481 -9.28 -12.85 81.02
C CYS A 481 -10.32 -12.75 82.16
N GLU A 482 -10.40 -13.75 83.04
CA GLU A 482 -10.93 -13.61 84.40
C GLU A 482 -10.13 -14.49 85.38
N ALA A 483 -9.15 -13.86 86.05
CA ALA A 483 -8.54 -14.15 87.37
C ALA A 483 -7.96 -15.57 87.71
N PRO A 484 -7.09 -15.71 88.76
CA PRO A 484 -6.17 -14.73 89.39
C PRO A 484 -4.69 -15.22 89.44
N ALA A 485 -3.80 -14.36 89.96
CA ALA A 485 -2.37 -14.63 90.29
C ALA A 485 -2.22 -15.50 91.57
N PRO A 486 -1.04 -16.04 92.00
CA PRO A 486 0.34 -15.48 91.97
C PRO A 486 1.40 -16.47 91.38
N ALA A 487 2.74 -16.35 91.48
CA ALA A 487 3.66 -15.51 92.27
C ALA A 487 5.06 -15.32 91.61
N LEU A 488 5.77 -14.28 92.07
CA LEU A 488 7.23 -14.13 92.24
C LEU A 488 8.24 -14.95 91.39
N SER A 489 9.12 -14.23 90.65
CA SER A 489 10.55 -14.03 90.97
C SER A 489 11.49 -13.99 89.74
N GLN A 490 12.45 -13.04 89.73
CA GLN A 490 13.77 -13.00 89.06
C GLN A 490 13.83 -13.28 87.53
N GLY A 491 14.66 -12.67 86.68
CA GLY A 491 15.83 -11.79 86.75
C GLY A 491 16.40 -11.67 85.31
N PRO A 492 17.27 -10.69 84.96
CA PRO A 492 17.24 -10.10 83.60
C PRO A 492 18.49 -10.33 82.72
N ALA A 493 18.50 -9.61 81.57
CA ALA A 493 19.65 -9.24 80.70
C ALA A 493 19.95 -10.17 79.50
N SER A 494 19.76 -9.73 78.24
CA SER A 494 20.75 -9.02 77.37
C SER A 494 21.48 -10.00 76.40
N MET A 495 22.05 -9.71 75.21
CA MET A 495 22.02 -8.58 74.24
C MET A 495 22.70 -9.08 72.91
N LEU A 496 22.67 -8.26 71.85
CA LEU A 496 23.68 -8.13 70.76
C LEU A 496 23.88 -9.19 69.62
N LEU A 497 23.60 -8.68 68.40
CA LEU A 497 24.33 -8.74 67.11
C LEU A 497 25.61 -9.62 66.92
N ARG A 498 25.66 -10.30 65.75
CA ARG A 498 26.76 -10.39 64.71
C ARG A 498 26.50 -11.62 63.78
N ALA A 499 27.12 -11.87 62.62
CA ALA A 499 27.58 -11.02 61.49
C ALA A 499 28.04 -11.90 60.28
N LEU A 500 27.59 -11.58 59.05
CA LEU A 500 28.20 -11.89 57.72
C LEU A 500 28.65 -13.39 57.44
N PRO A 501 29.43 -13.73 56.38
CA PRO A 501 28.85 -14.31 55.15
C PRO A 501 29.54 -15.61 54.64
N GLY A 502 29.04 -16.20 53.54
CA GLY A 502 29.71 -17.34 52.89
C GLY A 502 29.39 -17.51 51.40
N GLN A 503 30.43 -17.71 50.57
CA GLN A 503 30.34 -18.13 49.17
C GLN A 503 30.37 -19.67 49.07
N GLY A 504 29.90 -20.25 47.96
CA GLY A 504 30.10 -21.68 47.68
C GLY A 504 29.50 -22.11 46.34
N ALA A 505 30.25 -22.85 45.53
CA ALA A 505 29.86 -23.28 44.18
C ALA A 505 29.74 -24.82 44.08
N GLY A 506 29.06 -25.30 43.02
CA GLY A 506 29.48 -26.54 42.36
C GLY A 506 28.43 -27.61 42.06
N ARG A 507 28.50 -28.13 40.82
CA ARG A 507 28.05 -29.45 40.28
C ARG A 507 26.54 -29.76 40.34
N ARG A 508 25.85 -30.15 39.24
CA ARG A 508 26.01 -31.22 38.23
C ARG A 508 25.45 -32.59 38.66
N ASP A 509 24.92 -33.27 37.64
CA ASP A 509 24.43 -34.66 37.58
C ASP A 509 23.06 -34.92 38.26
N ALA A 510 22.25 -35.90 37.86
CA ALA A 510 22.01 -36.57 36.58
C ALA A 510 20.78 -37.50 36.75
N ALA A 511 19.97 -37.75 35.70
CA ALA A 511 19.26 -39.03 35.48
C ALA A 511 18.36 -38.98 34.24
N ALA A 512 18.46 -40.00 33.40
CA ALA A 512 17.53 -40.25 32.30
C ALA A 512 16.44 -41.26 32.72
N ARG A 513 15.32 -41.30 31.99
CA ARG A 513 14.58 -42.54 31.71
C ARG A 513 13.94 -42.46 30.32
N ALA A 514 14.22 -43.49 29.51
CA ALA A 514 13.66 -43.69 28.17
C ALA A 514 12.66 -44.85 28.18
N ARG A 515 11.78 -44.92 27.17
CA ARG A 515 11.28 -46.15 26.50
C ARG A 515 10.23 -45.79 25.41
N THR A 516 10.49 -46.00 24.11
CA THR A 516 10.24 -47.21 23.25
C THR A 516 8.77 -47.39 22.81
N ASP A 517 8.39 -47.81 21.59
CA ASP A 517 9.12 -48.11 20.31
C ASP A 517 8.08 -48.38 19.16
N ARG A 518 8.56 -48.51 17.90
CA ARG A 518 7.92 -49.20 16.71
C ARG A 518 6.67 -48.55 16.04
N ARG A 519 6.40 -48.73 14.72
CA ARG A 519 7.03 -49.55 13.64
C ARG A 519 6.80 -48.98 12.20
N LYS A 520 7.56 -49.52 11.22
CA LYS A 520 7.63 -49.26 9.75
C LYS A 520 6.48 -49.94 8.94
N VAL A 521 5.88 -49.37 7.86
CA VAL A 521 6.24 -49.34 6.39
C VAL A 521 6.16 -50.77 5.72
N PRO A 522 5.66 -51.05 4.45
CA PRO A 522 5.90 -50.37 3.14
C PRO A 522 4.84 -50.40 1.95
N GLY A 523 5.13 -49.63 0.87
CA GLY A 523 4.93 -50.02 -0.56
C GLY A 523 3.68 -49.53 -1.34
N ARG A 524 3.61 -49.47 -2.70
CA ARG A 524 4.61 -49.56 -3.81
C ARG A 524 3.93 -49.26 -5.20
N ARG A 525 4.66 -48.71 -6.20
CA ARG A 525 4.37 -48.64 -7.68
C ARG A 525 3.13 -47.79 -8.14
N ALA A 526 3.07 -47.03 -9.26
CA ALA A 526 3.74 -46.88 -10.57
C ALA A 526 3.02 -47.55 -11.78
N ALA A 527 2.53 -46.76 -12.76
CA ALA A 527 2.35 -47.11 -14.19
C ALA A 527 1.85 -45.91 -15.07
N GLN A 528 2.26 -45.87 -16.34
CA GLN A 528 1.74 -45.03 -17.45
C GLN A 528 1.84 -45.84 -18.77
N PRO A 529 0.85 -45.74 -19.70
CA PRO A 529 1.12 -45.69 -21.15
C PRO A 529 0.08 -44.85 -21.95
N SER A 530 0.01 -44.88 -23.30
CA SER A 530 0.94 -44.23 -24.28
C SER A 530 0.36 -44.19 -25.72
N ARG A 531 0.75 -43.20 -26.55
CA ARG A 531 0.56 -43.11 -28.04
C ARG A 531 -0.89 -42.79 -28.50
N ILE A 532 -1.18 -42.20 -29.68
CA ILE A 532 -0.76 -42.49 -31.08
C ILE A 532 -0.60 -41.21 -31.97
N ARG A 533 0.02 -41.40 -33.16
CA ARG A 533 0.46 -40.43 -34.19
C ARG A 533 -0.59 -40.03 -35.25
N SER A 534 -0.52 -38.75 -35.65
CA SER A 534 -0.46 -38.12 -37.01
C SER A 534 -1.01 -38.78 -38.30
N THR A 535 -1.70 -37.95 -39.11
CA THR A 535 -1.63 -37.90 -40.59
C THR A 535 -1.88 -36.46 -41.13
N ALA A 536 -1.36 -36.18 -42.33
CA ALA A 536 -1.56 -35.00 -43.21
C ALA A 536 -1.68 -35.55 -44.67
N PRO A 537 -1.87 -34.80 -45.79
CA PRO A 537 -1.66 -33.35 -46.02
C PRO A 537 -2.72 -32.63 -46.93
N ALA A 538 -2.30 -31.48 -47.49
CA ALA A 538 -2.98 -30.44 -48.31
C ALA A 538 -3.43 -30.91 -49.75
N PRO A 539 -3.98 -30.07 -50.68
CA PRO A 539 -3.55 -28.70 -51.06
C PRO A 539 -4.63 -27.65 -51.50
N ALA A 540 -4.11 -26.48 -51.90
CA ALA A 540 -4.73 -25.18 -52.16
C ALA A 540 -5.61 -25.00 -53.43
N THR A 541 -6.41 -23.91 -53.44
CA THR A 541 -6.39 -22.91 -54.55
C THR A 541 -6.98 -21.54 -54.15
N THR A 542 -6.68 -20.54 -54.98
CA THR A 542 -6.86 -19.08 -54.80
C THR A 542 -8.27 -18.56 -55.15
N ALA A 543 -8.78 -17.58 -54.42
CA ALA A 543 -9.75 -16.60 -54.92
C ALA A 543 -9.70 -15.29 -54.12
N VAL A 544 -9.81 -14.15 -54.82
CA VAL A 544 -9.92 -12.79 -54.25
C VAL A 544 -11.28 -12.23 -54.66
N VAL A 545 -12.01 -11.60 -53.73
CA VAL A 545 -12.86 -10.38 -53.88
C VAL A 545 -13.84 -10.24 -52.71
N VAL A 546 -13.70 -9.12 -51.99
CA VAL A 546 -14.72 -8.31 -51.26
C VAL A 546 -16.01 -8.98 -50.76
N ALA A 547 -16.11 -9.15 -49.43
CA ALA A 547 -17.35 -8.91 -48.67
C ALA A 547 -17.01 -8.57 -47.20
N ALA A 548 -17.82 -7.73 -46.56
CA ALA A 548 -17.66 -7.36 -45.15
C ALA A 548 -18.44 -8.31 -44.21
N GLN A 549 -18.12 -8.24 -42.92
CA GLN A 549 -18.74 -8.92 -41.78
C GLN A 549 -18.42 -10.41 -41.57
N SER A 550 -18.21 -10.74 -40.28
CA SER A 550 -17.89 -12.05 -39.72
C SER A 550 -16.55 -12.70 -40.15
N LEU A 551 -15.60 -12.74 -39.21
CA LEU A 551 -14.69 -13.88 -39.02
C LEU A 551 -14.04 -13.78 -37.62
N SER A 552 -14.81 -14.21 -36.63
CA SER A 552 -14.23 -14.80 -35.42
C SER A 552 -13.46 -16.07 -35.81
N THR A 553 -12.58 -16.55 -34.93
CA THR A 553 -11.75 -17.77 -35.06
C THR A 553 -10.53 -17.71 -35.99
N SER A 554 -9.41 -17.16 -35.48
CA SER A 554 -8.08 -17.74 -35.71
C SER A 554 -7.08 -17.33 -34.61
N THR A 555 -7.31 -17.82 -33.39
CA THR A 555 -6.35 -17.76 -32.27
C THR A 555 -6.07 -19.17 -31.77
N ARG A 556 -5.05 -19.81 -32.34
CA ARG A 556 -4.42 -21.01 -31.78
C ARG A 556 -2.91 -20.94 -31.95
N SER A 557 -2.21 -21.39 -30.91
CA SER A 557 -0.75 -21.54 -30.83
C SER A 557 0.07 -20.23 -30.77
N LEU A 558 0.08 -19.60 -29.58
CA LEU A 558 1.28 -19.56 -28.72
C LEU A 558 0.92 -18.82 -27.43
N ALA A 559 0.54 -19.58 -26.41
CA ALA A 559 0.30 -19.09 -25.06
C ALA A 559 1.27 -19.77 -24.09
N VAL A 560 2.27 -19.00 -23.64
CA VAL A 560 3.01 -19.12 -22.37
C VAL A 560 3.38 -17.69 -21.93
#